data_AF-A0A7S1WWU2-F1
#
_entry.id   AF-A0A7S1WWU2-F1
#
_cell.length_a   1.000
_cell.length_b   1.000
_cell.length_c   1.000
_cell.angle_alpha   90.00
_cell.angle_beta   90.00
_cell.angle_gamma   90.00
#
_symmetry.space_group_name_H-M   'P 1'
#
loop_
_entity.id
_entity.type
_entity.pdbx_description
1 polymer ?
#
loop_
_entity_poly.entity_id
_entity_poly.type
_entity_poly.pdbx_seq_one_letter_code
_entity_poly.pdbx_strand_id
1 'polypeptide(L)'
;PPPPPLPQQTHTPPAFTVFQAIFCILFTVELGLRWVCYGLIGFLVDADRWWNLVDILVVVLSLVDLLLLAVEQQAGLEGISVLRVVRVIRVVRVARVIRIMKFFRELRMMIYSILGSMKSLLWVILVLAMTFYIFGITFTAAASSSLDTTEKWHRAETKNLREYFGTVDRSFLSLFMAMSGGNDWAVYYGALRDLTAEYCVLFLLFISFAVFAVVNIVTGVFVESAMQSNTKDRDIIVHEELEAKKAYLQTMREIFDEMDEDDTGLISLQEFERKLDDERVIAYFNALKLDVSDAKMLFWLIDYDQSNEVNIDEFLTGCYKLQGESRSLDM
;
A
#
# COMPACT_ATOMS: atom_id res chain seq x y z
N PRO A 1 18.67 -49.88 -14.15
CA PRO A 1 19.37 -48.58 -14.31
C PRO A 1 20.06 -48.24 -12.99
N PRO A 2 21.31 -47.75 -12.97
CA PRO A 2 21.90 -47.27 -11.72
C PRO A 2 21.08 -46.08 -11.22
N PRO A 3 21.03 -45.85 -9.89
CA PRO A 3 20.39 -44.67 -9.34
C PRO A 3 21.02 -43.40 -9.94
N PRO A 4 20.23 -42.33 -10.17
CA PRO A 4 20.77 -41.09 -10.69
C PRO A 4 21.90 -40.61 -9.78
N PRO A 5 23.00 -40.09 -10.35
CA PRO A 5 24.08 -39.55 -9.55
C PRO A 5 23.53 -38.48 -8.61
N LEU A 6 23.97 -38.52 -7.35
CA LEU A 6 23.64 -37.50 -6.36
C LEU A 6 23.95 -36.12 -6.94
N PRO A 7 23.10 -35.10 -6.73
CA PRO A 7 23.35 -33.77 -7.25
C PRO A 7 24.71 -33.30 -6.73
N GLN A 8 25.65 -33.10 -7.66
CA GLN A 8 26.96 -32.53 -7.37
C GLN A 8 26.74 -31.21 -6.62
N GLN A 9 27.47 -31.03 -5.52
CA GLN A 9 27.43 -29.77 -4.77
C GLN A 9 27.76 -28.64 -5.73
N THR A 10 26.74 -27.85 -6.07
CA THR A 10 26.88 -26.72 -6.99
C THR A 10 27.73 -25.66 -6.31
N HIS A 11 29.02 -25.66 -6.63
CA HIS A 11 29.88 -24.51 -6.34
C HIS A 11 29.20 -23.29 -6.97
N THR A 12 28.82 -22.33 -6.13
CA THR A 12 28.23 -21.08 -6.61
C THR A 12 29.22 -20.42 -7.59
N PRO A 13 28.79 -20.04 -8.80
CA PRO A 13 29.70 -19.45 -9.77
C PRO A 13 30.34 -18.18 -9.18
N PRO A 14 31.65 -17.95 -9.37
CA PRO A 14 32.39 -16.88 -8.70
C PRO A 14 31.80 -15.49 -8.98
N ALA A 15 31.21 -15.29 -10.17
CA ALA A 15 30.50 -14.07 -10.53
C ALA A 15 29.36 -13.74 -9.54
N PHE A 16 28.62 -14.75 -9.09
CA PHE A 16 27.51 -14.55 -8.15
C PHE A 16 27.99 -14.07 -6.78
N THR A 17 29.11 -14.61 -6.29
CA THR A 17 29.74 -14.18 -5.03
C THR A 17 30.25 -12.75 -5.12
N VAL A 18 30.83 -12.36 -6.26
CA VAL A 18 31.29 -10.97 -6.50
C VAL A 18 30.11 -10.00 -6.51
N PHE A 19 29.04 -10.30 -7.25
CA PHE A 19 27.82 -9.48 -7.23
C PHE A 19 27.23 -9.36 -5.82
N GLN A 20 27.17 -10.47 -5.08
CA GLN A 20 26.69 -10.47 -3.70
C GLN A 20 27.51 -9.55 -2.79
N ALA A 21 28.85 -9.59 -2.90
CA ALA A 21 29.74 -8.73 -2.12
C ALA A 21 29.53 -7.25 -2.47
N ILE A 22 29.43 -6.91 -3.76
CA ILE A 22 29.15 -5.54 -4.23
C ILE A 22 27.83 -5.02 -3.66
N PHE A 23 26.74 -5.79 -3.79
CA PHE A 23 25.45 -5.40 -3.23
C PHE A 23 25.51 -5.25 -1.72
N CYS A 24 26.18 -6.17 -1.01
CA CYS A 24 26.35 -6.08 0.44
C CYS A 24 27.03 -4.76 0.86
N ILE A 25 28.11 -4.38 0.16
CA ILE A 25 28.82 -3.13 0.41
C ILE A 25 27.91 -1.93 0.14
N LEU A 26 27.25 -1.88 -1.02
CA LEU A 26 26.34 -0.79 -1.39
C LEU A 26 25.23 -0.58 -0.34
N PHE A 27 24.56 -1.66 0.08
CA PHE A 27 23.50 -1.56 1.10
C PHE A 27 24.03 -1.20 2.48
N THR A 28 25.24 -1.63 2.83
CA THR A 28 25.88 -1.26 4.12
C THR A 28 26.21 0.24 4.13
N VAL A 29 26.75 0.76 3.02
CA VAL A 29 27.05 2.19 2.86
C VAL A 29 25.78 3.02 2.84
N GLU A 30 24.75 2.61 2.10
CA GLU A 30 23.45 3.27 2.06
C GLU A 30 22.81 3.35 3.45
N LEU A 31 22.78 2.23 4.18
CA LEU A 31 22.25 2.19 5.54
C LEU A 31 23.05 3.11 6.48
N GLY A 32 24.38 3.11 6.36
CA GLY A 32 25.27 4.00 7.12
C GLY A 32 25.00 5.48 6.82
N LEU A 33 24.83 5.86 5.56
CA LEU A 33 24.51 7.23 5.15
C LEU A 33 23.16 7.68 5.71
N ARG A 34 22.12 6.84 5.64
CA ARG A 34 20.82 7.14 6.25
C ARG A 34 20.96 7.33 7.76
N TRP A 35 21.74 6.48 8.41
CA TRP A 35 21.96 6.57 9.85
C TRP A 35 22.63 7.89 10.24
N VAL A 36 23.62 8.35 9.45
CA VAL A 36 24.28 9.65 9.66
C VAL A 36 23.33 10.82 9.44
N CYS A 37 22.48 10.77 8.40
CA CYS A 37 21.55 11.86 8.08
C CYS A 37 20.39 11.99 9.08
N TYR A 38 19.78 10.88 9.51
CA TYR A 38 18.59 10.90 10.39
C TYR A 38 18.93 10.80 11.89
N GLY A 39 20.15 10.40 12.24
CA GLY A 39 20.55 10.09 13.61
C GLY A 39 19.93 8.78 14.13
N LEU A 40 20.51 8.22 15.20
CA LEU A 40 20.13 6.90 15.76
C LEU A 40 18.68 6.83 16.23
N ILE A 41 18.19 7.94 16.80
CA ILE A 41 16.84 8.05 17.34
C ILE A 41 15.86 8.44 16.24
N GLY A 42 16.22 9.36 15.33
CA GLY A 42 15.38 9.73 14.19
C GLY A 42 15.12 8.54 13.26
N PHE A 43 16.13 7.69 13.03
CA PHE A 43 16.02 6.50 12.19
C PHE A 43 15.00 5.45 12.71
N LEU A 44 14.78 5.39 14.03
CA LEU A 44 13.86 4.45 14.68
C LEU A 44 12.46 5.05 14.93
N VAL A 45 12.33 6.37 14.89
CA VAL A 45 11.07 7.10 15.15
C VAL A 45 10.35 7.50 13.86
N ASP A 46 11.05 7.49 12.72
CA ASP A 46 10.50 7.87 11.42
C ASP A 46 9.33 6.96 10.96
N ALA A 47 8.49 7.48 10.07
CA ALA A 47 7.31 6.78 9.53
C ALA A 47 7.68 5.43 8.88
N ASP A 48 8.90 5.32 8.33
CA ASP A 48 9.45 4.12 7.70
C ASP A 48 10.23 3.18 8.65
N ARG A 49 10.08 3.33 9.97
CA ARG A 49 10.79 2.52 11.00
C ARG A 49 10.81 1.01 10.73
N TRP A 50 9.73 0.45 10.19
CA TRP A 50 9.64 -0.98 9.88
C TRP A 50 10.54 -1.37 8.71
N TRP A 51 10.65 -0.52 7.69
CA TRP A 51 11.54 -0.76 6.56
C TRP A 51 13.00 -0.56 6.92
N ASN A 52 13.27 0.40 7.79
CA ASN A 52 14.57 0.64 8.40
C ASN A 52 15.03 -0.56 9.23
N LEU A 53 14.14 -1.16 10.03
CA LEU A 53 14.43 -2.38 10.79
C LEU A 53 14.71 -3.58 9.88
N VAL A 54 13.93 -3.72 8.79
CA VAL A 54 14.17 -4.75 7.78
C VAL A 54 15.49 -4.50 7.05
N ASP A 55 15.87 -3.24 6.77
CA ASP A 55 17.17 -2.89 6.18
C ASP A 55 18.33 -3.32 7.07
N ILE A 56 18.26 -3.02 8.37
CA ILE A 56 19.25 -3.47 9.37
C ILE A 56 19.34 -5.01 9.36
N LEU A 57 18.20 -5.69 9.47
CA LEU A 57 18.16 -7.16 9.51
C LEU A 57 18.80 -7.76 8.25
N VAL A 58 18.45 -7.23 7.07
CA VAL A 58 18.97 -7.72 5.80
C VAL A 58 20.48 -7.49 5.66
N VAL A 59 21.00 -6.33 6.06
CA VAL A 59 22.44 -6.03 6.04
C VAL A 59 23.19 -6.95 7.01
N VAL A 60 22.70 -7.11 8.24
CA VAL A 60 23.30 -8.01 9.25
C VAL A 60 23.35 -9.45 8.76
N LEU A 61 22.23 -9.96 8.23
CA LEU A 61 22.19 -11.32 7.69
C LEU A 61 23.14 -11.49 6.49
N SER A 62 23.32 -10.45 5.66
CA SER A 62 24.27 -10.46 4.53
C SER A 62 25.72 -10.56 4.98
N LEU A 63 26.07 -9.80 6.01
CA LEU A 63 27.42 -9.77 6.57
C LEU A 63 27.74 -11.12 7.23
N VAL A 64 26.78 -11.71 7.95
CA VAL A 64 26.92 -13.05 8.53
C VAL A 64 27.14 -14.11 7.43
N ASP A 65 26.37 -14.07 6.34
CA ASP A 65 26.52 -15.00 5.21
C ASP A 65 27.90 -14.86 4.54
N LEU A 66 28.40 -13.63 4.35
CA LEU A 66 29.72 -13.37 3.77
C LEU A 66 30.87 -13.82 4.70
N LEU A 67 30.75 -13.54 6.01
CA LEU A 67 31.74 -13.95 7.01
C LEU A 67 31.83 -15.47 7.11
N LEU A 68 30.70 -16.17 7.10
CA LEU A 68 30.69 -17.62 7.20
C LEU A 68 31.24 -18.30 5.94
N LEU A 69 31.00 -17.72 4.76
CA LEU A 69 31.61 -18.19 3.51
C LEU A 69 33.13 -18.00 3.53
N ALA A 70 33.63 -16.90 4.10
CA ALA A 70 35.06 -16.68 4.29
C ALA A 70 35.69 -17.67 5.28
N VAL A 71 35.00 -17.95 6.39
CA VAL A 71 35.44 -18.95 7.39
C VAL A 71 35.45 -20.36 6.80
N GLU A 72 34.44 -20.74 6.02
CA GLU A 72 34.39 -22.04 5.34
C GLU A 72 35.59 -22.22 4.38
N GLN A 73 35.95 -21.17 3.64
CA GLN A 73 37.05 -21.20 2.68
C GLN A 73 38.44 -21.25 3.34
N GLN A 74 38.61 -20.66 4.52
CA GLN A 74 39.89 -20.68 5.25
C GLN A 74 40.05 -21.88 6.18
N ALA A 75 38.96 -22.37 6.78
CA ALA A 75 39.08 -23.29 7.90
C ALA A 75 39.11 -24.78 7.51
N GLY A 76 38.72 -25.17 6.29
CA GLY A 76 38.72 -26.58 5.87
C GLY A 76 37.96 -27.50 6.85
N LEU A 77 37.00 -26.95 7.60
CA LEU A 77 36.38 -27.60 8.75
C LEU A 77 35.28 -28.56 8.27
N GLU A 78 35.64 -29.83 8.10
CA GLU A 78 34.72 -30.96 7.97
C GLU A 78 34.02 -31.28 9.31
N GLY A 79 33.30 -30.30 9.88
CA GLY A 79 32.57 -30.44 11.13
C GLY A 79 31.06 -30.53 10.93
N ILE A 80 30.44 -31.65 11.32
CA ILE A 80 28.99 -31.94 11.22
C ILE A 80 28.09 -30.88 11.91
N SER A 81 28.64 -30.10 12.86
CA SER A 81 27.96 -28.96 13.50
C SER A 81 27.81 -27.75 12.57
N VAL A 82 28.85 -27.42 11.79
CA VAL A 82 28.88 -26.27 10.88
C VAL A 82 27.88 -26.48 9.73
N LEU A 83 27.80 -27.71 9.19
CA LEU A 83 26.85 -28.06 8.13
C LEU A 83 25.37 -27.86 8.51
N ARG A 84 25.02 -27.96 9.80
CA ARG A 84 23.65 -27.75 10.28
C ARG A 84 23.31 -26.27 10.35
N VAL A 85 24.25 -25.44 10.80
CA VAL A 85 24.14 -23.97 10.82
C VAL A 85 24.10 -23.42 9.39
N VAL A 86 24.92 -23.94 8.48
CA VAL A 86 24.92 -23.60 7.05
C VAL A 86 23.58 -23.87 6.36
N ARG A 87 22.82 -24.88 6.79
CA ARG A 87 21.45 -25.13 6.27
C ARG A 87 20.46 -24.05 6.67
N VAL A 88 20.52 -23.56 7.91
CA VAL A 88 19.67 -22.45 8.38
C VAL A 88 20.03 -21.16 7.64
N ILE A 89 21.31 -20.96 7.32
CA ILE A 89 21.79 -19.81 6.54
C ILE A 89 21.30 -19.82 5.10
N ARG A 90 20.87 -20.95 4.53
CA ARG A 90 20.19 -20.93 3.21
C ARG A 90 18.91 -20.10 3.21
N VAL A 91 18.25 -19.96 4.37
CA VAL A 91 17.09 -19.06 4.53
C VAL A 91 17.49 -17.59 4.36
N VAL A 92 18.72 -17.22 4.72
CA VAL A 92 19.27 -15.87 4.49
C VAL A 92 19.39 -15.53 3.00
N ARG A 93 19.55 -16.54 2.13
CA ARG A 93 19.52 -16.31 0.67
C ARG A 93 18.15 -15.83 0.19
N VAL A 94 17.06 -16.24 0.85
CA VAL A 94 15.70 -15.75 0.56
C VAL A 94 15.57 -14.27 0.95
N ALA A 95 16.28 -13.81 1.99
CA ALA A 95 16.32 -12.39 2.36
C ALA A 95 16.95 -11.49 1.28
N ARG A 96 17.65 -12.05 0.27
CA ARG A 96 18.12 -11.30 -0.91
C ARG A 96 16.98 -10.87 -1.82
N VAL A 97 15.89 -11.64 -1.88
CA VAL A 97 14.67 -11.26 -2.63
C VAL A 97 14.05 -9.99 -2.05
N ILE A 98 14.11 -9.84 -0.71
CA ILE A 98 13.63 -8.63 -0.01
C ILE A 98 14.41 -7.38 -0.46
N ARG A 99 15.70 -7.50 -0.79
CA ARG A 99 16.51 -6.37 -1.32
C ARG A 99 16.04 -5.93 -2.69
N ILE A 100 15.73 -6.89 -3.57
CA ILE A 100 15.24 -6.62 -4.92
C ILE A 100 13.89 -5.90 -4.84
N MET A 101 13.01 -6.32 -3.92
CA MET A 101 11.72 -5.68 -3.72
C MET A 101 11.81 -4.20 -3.31
N LYS A 102 12.91 -3.80 -2.65
CA LYS A 102 13.14 -2.41 -2.20
C LYS A 102 13.67 -1.49 -3.28
N PHE A 103 14.31 -2.03 -4.32
CA PHE A 103 14.85 -1.23 -5.43
C PHE A 103 13.74 -0.62 -6.29
N PHE A 104 12.57 -1.27 -6.32
CA PHE A 104 11.42 -0.83 -7.08
C PHE A 104 10.44 -0.09 -6.16
N ARG A 105 10.52 1.25 -6.17
CA ARG A 105 9.54 2.13 -5.51
C ARG A 105 8.11 1.71 -5.85
N GLU A 106 7.86 1.41 -7.12
CA GLU A 106 6.56 0.96 -7.62
C GLU A 106 6.10 -0.36 -6.99
N LEU A 107 7.02 -1.32 -6.77
CA LEU A 107 6.70 -2.59 -6.11
C LEU A 107 6.40 -2.41 -4.62
N ARG A 108 7.13 -1.52 -3.95
CA ARG A 108 6.84 -1.14 -2.56
C ARG A 108 5.45 -0.49 -2.44
N MET A 109 5.10 0.43 -3.35
CA MET A 109 3.77 1.05 -3.40
C MET A 109 2.67 0.01 -3.63
N MET A 110 2.86 -0.94 -4.55
CA MET A 110 1.92 -2.05 -4.76
C MET A 110 1.76 -2.91 -3.50
N ILE A 111 2.86 -3.25 -2.81
CA ILE A 111 2.79 -4.03 -1.55
C ILE A 111 2.02 -3.26 -0.47
N TYR A 112 2.25 -1.96 -0.29
CA TYR A 112 1.48 -1.17 0.67
C TYR A 112 -0.02 -1.16 0.34
N SER A 113 -0.39 -1.07 -0.94
CA SER A 113 -1.78 -1.17 -1.37
C SER A 113 -2.40 -2.56 -1.11
N ILE A 114 -1.64 -3.64 -1.31
CA ILE A 114 -2.06 -5.01 -0.99
C ILE A 114 -2.22 -5.17 0.52
N LEU A 115 -1.24 -4.74 1.31
CA LEU A 115 -1.27 -4.82 2.77
C LEU A 115 -2.39 -3.95 3.37
N GLY A 116 -2.68 -2.81 2.76
CA GLY A 116 -3.81 -1.96 3.13
C GLY A 116 -5.17 -2.67 2.95
N SER A 117 -5.31 -3.47 1.89
CA SER A 117 -6.54 -4.24 1.62
C SER A 117 -6.60 -5.60 2.34
N MET A 118 -5.50 -6.09 2.91
CA MET A 118 -5.46 -7.38 3.60
C MET A 118 -6.46 -7.50 4.76
N LYS A 119 -6.74 -6.40 5.48
CA LYS A 119 -7.71 -6.43 6.59
C LYS A 119 -9.12 -6.80 6.10
N SER A 120 -9.53 -6.24 4.95
CA SER A 120 -10.81 -6.53 4.31
C SER A 120 -10.85 -7.97 3.77
N LEU A 121 -9.77 -8.38 3.08
CA LEU A 121 -9.63 -9.74 2.55
C LEU A 121 -9.63 -10.82 3.64
N LEU A 122 -9.08 -10.54 4.82
CA LEU A 122 -9.06 -11.50 5.92
C LEU A 122 -10.48 -11.85 6.40
N TRP A 123 -11.37 -10.86 6.55
CA TRP A 123 -12.76 -11.09 6.95
C TRP A 123 -13.52 -11.93 5.93
N VAL A 124 -13.29 -11.62 4.66
CA VAL A 124 -13.82 -12.36 3.52
C VAL A 124 -13.38 -13.83 3.56
N ILE A 125 -12.07 -14.09 3.72
CA ILE A 125 -11.52 -15.44 3.78
C ILE A 125 -12.10 -16.19 4.98
N LEU A 126 -12.28 -15.52 6.11
CA LEU A 126 -12.86 -16.09 7.31
C LEU A 126 -14.32 -16.50 7.08
N VAL A 127 -15.13 -15.64 6.46
CA VAL A 127 -16.52 -15.97 6.09
C VAL A 127 -16.58 -17.16 5.15
N LEU A 128 -15.76 -17.18 4.09
CA LEU A 128 -15.69 -18.31 3.16
C LEU A 128 -15.25 -19.61 3.87
N ALA A 129 -14.25 -19.54 4.75
CA ALA A 129 -13.78 -20.71 5.52
C ALA A 129 -14.88 -21.26 6.44
N MET A 130 -15.65 -20.38 7.11
CA MET A 130 -16.81 -20.80 7.91
C MET A 130 -17.88 -21.46 7.05
N THR A 131 -18.18 -20.91 5.88
CA THR A 131 -19.13 -21.53 4.94
C THR A 131 -18.65 -22.91 4.50
N PHE A 132 -17.40 -23.07 4.06
CA PHE A 132 -16.86 -24.39 3.70
C PHE A 132 -16.92 -25.38 4.86
N TYR A 133 -16.66 -24.93 6.08
CA TYR A 133 -16.72 -25.79 7.25
C TYR A 133 -18.15 -26.26 7.55
N ILE A 134 -19.13 -25.35 7.54
CA ILE A 134 -20.54 -25.67 7.81
C ILE A 134 -21.07 -26.65 6.77
N PHE A 135 -20.91 -26.34 5.47
CA PHE A 135 -21.36 -27.23 4.40
C PHE A 135 -20.54 -28.52 4.33
N GLY A 136 -19.25 -28.46 4.64
CA GLY A 136 -18.38 -29.64 4.69
C GLY A 136 -18.84 -30.64 5.75
N ILE A 137 -19.21 -30.17 6.94
CA ILE A 137 -19.78 -31.02 7.99
C ILE A 137 -21.12 -31.61 7.56
N THR A 138 -22.02 -30.83 6.96
CA THR A 138 -23.34 -31.35 6.57
C THR A 138 -23.24 -32.45 5.52
N PHE A 139 -22.40 -32.30 4.50
CA PHE A 139 -22.17 -33.35 3.51
C PHE A 139 -21.45 -34.56 4.10
N THR A 140 -20.49 -34.36 5.00
CA THR A 140 -19.81 -35.47 5.68
C THR A 140 -20.76 -36.28 6.56
N ALA A 141 -21.65 -35.59 7.28
CA ALA A 141 -22.68 -36.23 8.10
C ALA A 141 -23.68 -37.00 7.22
N ALA A 142 -24.09 -36.44 6.08
CA ALA A 142 -24.98 -37.10 5.12
C ALA A 142 -24.35 -38.37 4.51
N ALA A 143 -23.08 -38.28 4.11
CA ALA A 143 -22.32 -39.41 3.60
C ALA A 143 -22.16 -40.50 4.67
N SER A 144 -21.81 -40.12 5.90
CA SER A 144 -21.66 -41.05 7.02
C SER A 144 -22.96 -41.76 7.37
N SER A 145 -24.09 -41.03 7.37
CA SER A 145 -25.42 -41.59 7.61
C SER A 145 -25.86 -42.56 6.50
N SER A 146 -25.54 -42.24 5.24
CA SER A 146 -25.91 -43.09 4.10
C SER A 146 -25.03 -44.34 3.98
N LEU A 147 -23.80 -44.27 4.49
CA LEU A 147 -22.81 -45.35 4.52
C LEU A 147 -22.70 -46.00 5.92
N ASP A 148 -23.81 -46.06 6.65
CA ASP A 148 -23.93 -46.57 8.02
C ASP A 148 -23.42 -48.00 8.26
N THR A 149 -23.34 -48.82 7.20
CA THR A 149 -22.99 -50.23 7.25
C THR A 149 -21.67 -50.49 6.52
N THR A 150 -20.82 -51.36 7.05
CA THR A 150 -19.53 -51.77 6.45
C THR A 150 -19.68 -52.22 4.99
N GLU A 151 -20.76 -52.92 4.65
CA GLU A 151 -21.04 -53.35 3.28
C GLU A 151 -21.26 -52.16 2.32
N LYS A 152 -22.04 -51.16 2.75
CA LYS A 152 -22.29 -49.93 1.96
C LYS A 152 -21.02 -49.10 1.80
N TRP A 153 -20.18 -49.07 2.84
CA TRP A 153 -18.90 -48.36 2.82
C TRP A 153 -17.90 -48.95 1.81
N HIS A 154 -17.88 -50.27 1.63
CA HIS A 154 -16.93 -50.94 0.71
C HIS A 154 -17.45 -51.12 -0.72
N ARG A 155 -18.70 -50.75 -1.00
CA ARG A 155 -19.28 -50.85 -2.34
C ARG A 155 -18.54 -49.96 -3.35
N ALA A 156 -18.37 -50.43 -4.58
CA ALA A 156 -17.71 -49.67 -5.64
C ALA A 156 -18.48 -48.39 -6.04
N GLU A 157 -19.81 -48.44 -5.99
CA GLU A 157 -20.72 -47.35 -6.33
C GLU A 157 -20.52 -46.12 -5.42
N THR A 158 -20.31 -46.34 -4.12
CA THR A 158 -20.19 -45.28 -3.10
C THR A 158 -18.77 -44.72 -2.99
N LYS A 159 -17.84 -45.18 -3.83
CA LYS A 159 -16.43 -44.78 -3.81
C LYS A 159 -16.28 -43.26 -3.92
N ASN A 160 -16.98 -42.63 -4.86
CA ASN A 160 -16.87 -41.19 -5.12
C ASN A 160 -17.40 -40.37 -3.93
N LEU A 161 -18.54 -40.78 -3.37
CA LEU A 161 -19.11 -40.16 -2.18
C LEU A 161 -18.14 -40.21 -0.99
N ARG A 162 -17.47 -41.34 -0.78
CA ARG A 162 -16.44 -41.49 0.28
C ARG A 162 -15.16 -40.71 -0.02
N GLU A 163 -14.74 -40.67 -1.27
CA GLU A 163 -13.51 -39.99 -1.68
C GLU A 163 -13.62 -38.48 -1.51
N TYR A 164 -14.77 -37.89 -1.84
CA TYR A 164 -15.00 -36.46 -1.75
C TYR A 164 -15.62 -36.02 -0.42
N PHE A 165 -16.54 -36.79 0.15
CA PHE A 165 -17.33 -36.39 1.32
C PHE A 165 -17.20 -37.33 2.53
N GLY A 166 -16.27 -38.28 2.50
CA GLY A 166 -16.14 -39.27 3.59
C GLY A 166 -15.58 -38.72 4.90
N THR A 167 -14.86 -37.60 4.86
CA THR A 167 -14.29 -36.92 6.04
C THR A 167 -14.39 -35.41 5.89
N VAL A 168 -14.38 -34.68 7.01
CA VAL A 168 -14.60 -33.22 7.01
C VAL A 168 -13.53 -32.47 6.21
N ASP A 169 -12.27 -32.90 6.30
CA ASP A 169 -11.14 -32.35 5.54
C ASP A 169 -11.31 -32.56 4.03
N ARG A 170 -11.78 -33.74 3.61
CA ARG A 170 -12.06 -34.06 2.20
C ARG A 170 -13.25 -33.27 1.68
N SER A 171 -14.32 -33.15 2.47
CA SER A 171 -15.48 -32.34 2.13
C SER A 171 -15.09 -30.87 1.97
N PHE A 172 -14.31 -30.33 2.90
CA PHE A 172 -13.79 -28.97 2.82
C PHE A 172 -12.96 -28.76 1.54
N LEU A 173 -12.03 -29.67 1.26
CA LEU A 173 -11.18 -29.60 0.06
C LEU A 173 -12.00 -29.73 -1.23
N SER A 174 -12.98 -30.62 -1.27
CA SER A 174 -13.87 -30.82 -2.43
C SER A 174 -14.70 -29.58 -2.72
N LEU A 175 -15.28 -28.96 -1.69
CA LEU A 175 -16.02 -27.70 -1.80
C LEU A 175 -15.12 -26.54 -2.26
N PHE A 176 -13.89 -26.47 -1.73
CA PHE A 176 -12.90 -25.49 -2.17
C PHE A 176 -12.49 -25.71 -3.64
N MET A 177 -12.25 -26.96 -4.06
CA MET A 177 -11.92 -27.30 -5.45
C MET A 177 -13.07 -27.00 -6.42
N ALA A 178 -14.31 -27.27 -6.01
CA ALA A 178 -15.50 -26.96 -6.80
C ALA A 178 -15.67 -25.44 -7.00
N MET A 179 -15.39 -24.64 -5.98
CA MET A 179 -15.46 -23.17 -6.07
C MET A 179 -14.28 -22.57 -6.84
N SER A 180 -13.06 -23.02 -6.56
CA SER A 180 -11.82 -22.45 -7.13
C SER A 180 -11.53 -22.90 -8.57
N GLY A 181 -12.32 -23.84 -9.12
CA GLY A 181 -12.10 -24.40 -10.45
C GLY A 181 -10.98 -25.44 -10.49
N GLY A 182 -10.59 -26.02 -9.35
CA GLY A 182 -9.61 -27.11 -9.31
C GLY A 182 -10.14 -28.41 -9.93
N ASN A 183 -11.46 -28.63 -9.87
CA ASN A 183 -12.16 -29.67 -10.62
C ASN A 183 -13.60 -29.20 -10.92
N ASP A 184 -14.24 -29.79 -11.92
CA ASP A 184 -15.61 -29.43 -12.29
C ASP A 184 -16.59 -29.74 -11.14
N TRP A 185 -17.39 -28.74 -10.76
CA TRP A 185 -18.41 -28.88 -9.72
C TRP A 185 -19.40 -30.02 -10.02
N ALA A 186 -19.62 -30.34 -11.29
CA ALA A 186 -20.49 -31.43 -11.74
C ALA A 186 -20.00 -32.81 -11.27
N VAL A 187 -18.69 -33.00 -11.08
CA VAL A 187 -18.11 -34.26 -10.56
C VAL A 187 -18.56 -34.49 -9.11
N TYR A 188 -18.47 -33.44 -8.28
CA TYR A 188 -18.90 -33.50 -6.88
C TYR A 188 -20.42 -33.60 -6.75
N TYR A 189 -21.16 -32.87 -7.59
CA TYR A 189 -22.60 -33.00 -7.68
C TYR A 189 -23.02 -34.43 -8.05
N GLY A 190 -22.33 -35.06 -9.01
CA GLY A 190 -22.53 -36.44 -9.40
C GLY A 190 -22.33 -37.42 -8.22
N ALA A 191 -21.32 -37.19 -7.39
CA ALA A 191 -21.07 -38.00 -6.19
C ALA A 191 -22.16 -37.83 -5.11
N LEU A 192 -22.85 -36.69 -5.07
CA LEU A 192 -23.96 -36.43 -4.14
C LEU A 192 -25.31 -36.97 -4.64
N ARG A 193 -25.43 -37.37 -5.92
CA ARG A 193 -26.68 -37.92 -6.48
C ARG A 193 -27.10 -39.24 -5.85
N ASP A 194 -26.15 -39.95 -5.24
CA ASP A 194 -26.43 -41.19 -4.51
C ASP A 194 -27.13 -40.91 -3.16
N LEU A 195 -27.19 -39.64 -2.73
CA LEU A 195 -27.93 -39.17 -1.55
C LEU A 195 -29.34 -38.68 -1.91
N THR A 196 -30.11 -38.23 -0.92
CA THR A 196 -31.40 -37.58 -1.15
C THR A 196 -31.26 -36.27 -1.93
N ALA A 197 -32.29 -35.91 -2.70
CA ALA A 197 -32.30 -34.72 -3.55
C ALA A 197 -32.05 -33.41 -2.79
N GLU A 198 -32.37 -33.37 -1.49
CA GLU A 198 -32.14 -32.23 -0.60
C GLU A 198 -30.65 -31.83 -0.55
N TYR A 199 -29.73 -32.80 -0.50
CA TYR A 199 -28.30 -32.51 -0.47
C TYR A 199 -27.78 -32.00 -1.82
N CYS A 200 -28.38 -32.45 -2.92
CA CYS A 200 -28.08 -31.92 -4.25
C CYS A 200 -28.49 -30.45 -4.37
N VAL A 201 -29.68 -30.08 -3.87
CA VAL A 201 -30.13 -28.68 -3.84
C VAL A 201 -29.25 -27.84 -2.92
N LEU A 202 -28.90 -28.36 -1.75
CA LEU A 202 -28.02 -27.70 -0.79
C LEU A 202 -26.63 -27.41 -1.40
N PHE A 203 -26.08 -28.34 -2.20
CA PHE A 203 -24.82 -28.15 -2.91
C PHE A 203 -24.90 -27.04 -3.97
N LEU A 204 -25.99 -26.98 -4.73
CA LEU A 204 -26.19 -25.91 -5.71
C LEU A 204 -26.35 -24.53 -5.04
N LEU A 205 -26.99 -24.49 -3.87
CA LEU A 205 -27.10 -23.27 -3.07
C LEU A 205 -25.72 -22.83 -2.56
N PHE A 206 -24.90 -23.78 -2.09
CA PHE A 206 -23.51 -23.53 -1.70
C PHE A 206 -22.71 -22.94 -2.87
N ILE A 207 -22.72 -23.58 -4.04
CA ILE A 207 -21.97 -23.10 -5.22
C ILE A 207 -22.44 -21.69 -5.61
N SER A 208 -23.75 -21.46 -5.64
CA SER A 208 -24.31 -20.15 -5.94
C SER A 208 -23.81 -19.09 -4.95
N PHE A 209 -23.92 -19.35 -3.65
CA PHE A 209 -23.44 -18.45 -2.60
C PHE A 209 -21.93 -18.19 -2.71
N ALA A 210 -21.13 -19.24 -2.91
CA ALA A 210 -19.68 -19.14 -3.00
C ALA A 210 -19.23 -18.33 -4.23
N VAL A 211 -19.87 -18.53 -5.38
CA VAL A 211 -19.60 -17.74 -6.60
C VAL A 211 -20.01 -16.28 -6.41
N PHE A 212 -21.20 -16.01 -5.86
CA PHE A 212 -21.61 -14.63 -5.56
C PHE A 212 -20.69 -13.96 -4.54
N ALA A 213 -20.24 -14.69 -3.52
CA ALA A 213 -19.27 -14.18 -2.56
C ALA A 213 -17.97 -13.77 -3.26
N VAL A 214 -17.38 -14.63 -4.10
CA VAL A 214 -16.16 -14.32 -4.88
C VAL A 214 -16.35 -13.09 -5.77
N VAL A 215 -17.47 -13.01 -6.50
CA VAL A 215 -17.77 -11.84 -7.34
C VAL A 215 -17.90 -10.56 -6.50
N ASN A 216 -18.56 -10.63 -5.34
CA ASN A 216 -18.71 -9.49 -4.44
C ASN A 216 -17.36 -9.06 -3.83
N ILE A 217 -16.44 -9.99 -3.57
CA ILE A 217 -15.10 -9.70 -3.07
C ILE A 217 -14.28 -8.96 -4.13
N VAL A 218 -14.27 -9.48 -5.36
CA VAL A 218 -13.57 -8.84 -6.49
C VAL A 218 -14.15 -7.45 -6.74
N THR A 219 -15.48 -7.33 -6.77
CA THR A 219 -16.17 -6.04 -6.91
C THR A 219 -15.81 -5.09 -5.77
N GLY A 220 -15.78 -5.58 -4.53
CA GLY A 220 -15.38 -4.79 -3.35
C GLY A 220 -13.97 -4.23 -3.47
N VAL A 221 -13.00 -5.02 -3.95
CA VAL A 221 -11.63 -4.54 -4.20
C VAL A 221 -11.59 -3.45 -5.28
N PHE A 222 -12.35 -3.60 -6.37
CA PHE A 222 -12.44 -2.57 -7.41
C PHE A 222 -13.11 -1.28 -6.88
N VAL A 223 -14.17 -1.42 -6.09
CA VAL A 223 -14.87 -0.28 -5.46
C VAL A 223 -13.94 0.43 -4.48
N GLU A 224 -13.22 -0.30 -3.63
CA GLU A 224 -12.27 0.28 -2.68
C GLU A 224 -11.11 0.99 -3.40
N SER A 225 -10.61 0.42 -4.50
CA SER A 225 -9.61 1.09 -5.34
C SER A 225 -10.15 2.39 -5.97
N ALA A 226 -11.40 2.39 -6.46
CA ALA A 226 -12.04 3.57 -7.02
C ALA A 226 -12.35 4.64 -5.95
N MET A 227 -12.68 4.23 -4.73
CA MET A 227 -12.87 5.15 -3.61
C MET A 227 -11.55 5.75 -3.14
N GLN A 228 -10.47 4.95 -3.07
CA GLN A 228 -9.15 5.44 -2.69
C GLN A 228 -8.57 6.41 -3.74
N SER A 229 -8.80 6.20 -5.04
CA SER A 229 -8.41 7.17 -6.07
C SER A 229 -9.15 8.50 -5.90
N ASN A 230 -10.47 8.46 -5.66
CA ASN A 230 -11.26 9.68 -5.43
C ASN A 230 -10.82 10.45 -4.17
N THR A 231 -10.37 9.75 -3.13
CA THR A 231 -9.94 10.40 -1.89
C THR A 231 -8.57 11.07 -2.08
N LYS A 232 -7.63 10.39 -2.75
CA LYS A 232 -6.33 10.96 -3.10
C LYS A 232 -6.48 12.21 -3.98
N ASP A 233 -7.39 12.19 -4.95
CA ASP A 233 -7.64 13.36 -5.78
C ASP A 233 -8.13 14.56 -4.94
N ARG A 234 -9.03 14.35 -3.97
CA ARG A 234 -9.44 15.43 -3.06
C ARG A 234 -8.30 15.95 -2.21
N ASP A 235 -7.49 15.08 -1.63
CA ASP A 235 -6.37 15.50 -0.78
C ASP A 235 -5.31 16.25 -1.60
N ILE A 236 -5.07 15.84 -2.85
CA ILE A 236 -4.19 16.53 -3.79
C ILE A 236 -4.74 17.91 -4.11
N ILE A 237 -6.02 18.01 -4.48
CA ILE A 237 -6.68 19.30 -4.79
C ILE A 237 -6.64 20.23 -3.57
N VAL A 238 -6.90 19.72 -2.36
CA VAL A 238 -6.85 20.51 -1.12
C VAL A 238 -5.42 21.00 -0.84
N HIS A 239 -4.42 20.16 -1.04
CA HIS A 239 -3.03 20.56 -0.89
C HIS A 239 -2.61 21.63 -1.89
N GLU A 240 -3.01 21.48 -3.15
CA GLU A 240 -2.73 22.44 -4.23
C GLU A 240 -3.37 23.81 -3.94
N GLU A 241 -4.62 23.83 -3.50
CA GLU A 241 -5.32 25.07 -3.07
C GLU A 241 -4.65 25.73 -1.86
N LEU A 242 -4.21 24.95 -0.87
CA LEU A 242 -3.51 25.47 0.31
C LEU A 242 -2.13 26.05 -0.04
N GLU A 243 -1.40 25.42 -0.96
CA GLU A 243 -0.10 25.94 -1.44
C GLU A 243 -0.29 27.21 -2.26
N ALA A 244 -1.28 27.26 -3.15
CA ALA A 244 -1.63 28.46 -3.90
C ALA A 244 -2.00 29.62 -2.96
N LYS A 245 -2.80 29.35 -1.92
CA LYS A 245 -3.15 30.35 -0.90
C LYS A 245 -1.92 30.84 -0.11
N LYS A 246 -0.99 29.94 0.26
CA LYS A 246 0.25 30.34 0.94
C LYS A 246 1.13 31.22 0.06
N ALA A 247 1.33 30.84 -1.20
CA ALA A 247 2.10 31.63 -2.16
C ALA A 247 1.49 33.03 -2.34
N TYR A 248 0.15 33.11 -2.46
CA TYR A 248 -0.58 34.37 -2.53
C TYR A 248 -0.33 35.26 -1.30
N LEU A 249 -0.52 34.72 -0.09
CA LEU A 249 -0.32 35.49 1.14
C LEU A 249 1.13 35.97 1.31
N GLN A 250 2.09 35.17 0.86
CA GLN A 250 3.50 35.53 0.90
C GLN A 250 3.82 36.68 -0.07
N THR A 251 3.36 36.61 -1.32
CA THR A 251 3.53 37.71 -2.29
C THR A 251 2.83 38.98 -1.83
N MET A 252 1.63 38.87 -1.24
CA MET A 252 0.92 40.03 -0.68
C MET A 252 1.66 40.65 0.51
N ARG A 253 2.27 39.83 1.37
CA ARG A 253 3.12 40.31 2.46
C ARG A 253 4.30 41.11 1.91
N GLU A 254 4.97 40.56 0.89
CA GLU A 254 6.12 41.24 0.24
C GLU A 254 5.71 42.58 -0.38
N ILE A 255 4.52 42.67 -0.99
CA ILE A 255 3.99 43.93 -1.53
C ILE A 255 3.67 44.91 -0.39
N PHE A 256 3.05 44.45 0.70
CA PHE A 256 2.75 45.29 1.85
C PHE A 256 4.02 45.90 2.44
N ASP A 257 5.04 45.07 2.68
CA ASP A 257 6.33 45.51 3.23
C ASP A 257 7.08 46.43 2.23
N GLU A 258 6.82 46.33 0.91
CA GLU A 258 7.35 47.27 -0.08
C GLU A 258 6.58 48.60 -0.13
N MET A 259 5.29 48.60 0.27
CA MET A 259 4.43 49.79 0.29
C MET A 259 4.59 50.62 1.56
N ASP A 260 4.80 49.95 2.71
CA ASP A 260 5.10 50.55 4.01
C ASP A 260 6.55 51.08 4.00
N GLU A 261 6.74 52.34 3.58
CA GLU A 261 8.07 52.93 3.45
C GLU A 261 8.66 53.39 4.79
N ASP A 262 7.81 53.63 5.79
CA ASP A 262 8.23 54.14 7.09
C ASP A 262 8.29 53.04 8.18
N ASP A 263 8.09 51.78 7.80
CA ASP A 263 8.09 50.57 8.64
C ASP A 263 7.12 50.72 9.84
N THR A 264 6.02 51.46 9.66
CA THR A 264 5.03 51.67 10.73
C THR A 264 4.12 50.46 10.94
N GLY A 265 4.11 49.52 10.00
CA GLY A 265 3.18 48.40 9.94
C GLY A 265 1.79 48.78 9.44
N LEU A 266 1.66 49.98 8.84
CA LEU A 266 0.43 50.59 8.35
C LEU A 266 0.71 51.25 7.00
N ILE A 267 -0.25 51.20 6.07
CA ILE A 267 -0.13 51.89 4.78
C ILE A 267 -1.09 53.08 4.77
N SER A 268 -0.56 54.29 4.68
CA SER A 268 -1.37 55.51 4.50
C SER A 268 -1.85 55.66 3.05
N LEU A 269 -2.92 56.43 2.84
CA LEU A 269 -3.42 56.73 1.48
C LEU A 269 -2.31 57.31 0.56
N GLN A 270 -1.41 58.11 1.12
CA GLN A 270 -0.33 58.77 0.37
C GLN A 270 0.76 57.78 -0.07
N GLU A 271 1.09 56.82 0.79
CA GLU A 271 2.00 55.72 0.45
C GLU A 271 1.39 54.79 -0.57
N PHE A 272 0.10 54.48 -0.40
CA PHE A 272 -0.66 53.66 -1.33
C PHE A 272 -0.70 54.26 -2.74
N GLU A 273 -1.03 55.56 -2.86
CA GLU A 273 -1.03 56.26 -4.15
C GLU A 273 0.37 56.33 -4.77
N ARG A 274 1.39 56.67 -3.98
CA ARG A 274 2.77 56.80 -4.48
C ARG A 274 3.35 55.48 -4.95
N LYS A 275 3.00 54.36 -4.30
CA LYS A 275 3.47 53.03 -4.68
C LYS A 275 2.68 52.43 -5.83
N LEU A 276 1.43 52.82 -6.01
CA LEU A 276 0.64 52.49 -7.20
C LEU A 276 1.05 53.26 -8.46
N ASP A 277 2.03 54.18 -8.38
CA ASP A 277 2.72 54.75 -9.53
C ASP A 277 3.95 53.91 -9.97
N ASP A 278 4.40 52.94 -9.16
CA ASP A 278 5.52 52.05 -9.51
C ASP A 278 5.05 50.96 -10.48
N GLU A 279 5.67 50.90 -11.67
CA GLU A 279 5.39 49.88 -12.70
C GLU A 279 5.46 48.45 -12.17
N ARG A 280 6.31 48.18 -11.16
CA ARG A 280 6.44 46.86 -10.55
C ARG A 280 5.22 46.50 -9.69
N VAL A 281 4.77 47.42 -8.84
CA VAL A 281 3.60 47.23 -7.98
C VAL A 281 2.34 47.10 -8.83
N ILE A 282 2.18 47.96 -9.85
CA ILE A 282 1.10 47.86 -10.84
C ILE A 282 1.11 46.49 -11.53
N ALA A 283 2.28 45.98 -11.94
CA ALA A 283 2.40 44.67 -12.57
C ALA A 283 1.96 43.53 -11.62
N TYR A 284 2.26 43.63 -10.32
CA TYR A 284 1.80 42.65 -9.32
C TYR A 284 0.28 42.69 -9.15
N PHE A 285 -0.32 43.86 -8.94
CA PHE A 285 -1.78 43.97 -8.81
C PHE A 285 -2.50 43.49 -10.08
N ASN A 286 -1.95 43.78 -11.27
CA ASN A 286 -2.46 43.25 -12.54
C ASN A 286 -2.31 41.73 -12.67
N ALA A 287 -1.18 41.16 -12.25
CA ALA A 287 -0.98 39.71 -12.22
C ALA A 287 -1.99 39.01 -11.30
N LEU A 288 -2.49 39.74 -10.30
CA LEU A 288 -3.51 39.30 -9.35
C LEU A 288 -4.93 39.63 -9.79
N LYS A 289 -5.09 40.23 -10.98
CA LYS A 289 -6.36 40.68 -11.59
C LYS A 289 -7.11 41.74 -10.77
N LEU A 290 -6.38 42.57 -10.02
CA LEU A 290 -6.96 43.71 -9.32
C LEU A 290 -6.83 44.94 -10.23
N ASP A 291 -7.96 45.60 -10.49
CA ASP A 291 -7.99 46.86 -11.23
C ASP A 291 -7.50 47.99 -10.33
N VAL A 292 -6.36 48.57 -10.70
CA VAL A 292 -5.70 49.68 -9.99
C VAL A 292 -5.95 51.04 -10.64
N SER A 293 -6.91 51.14 -11.56
CA SER A 293 -7.24 52.38 -12.28
C SER A 293 -7.67 53.53 -11.35
N ASP A 294 -8.21 53.21 -10.17
CA ASP A 294 -8.57 54.19 -9.13
C ASP A 294 -8.00 53.75 -7.77
N ALA A 295 -6.78 54.19 -7.48
CA ALA A 295 -6.06 53.92 -6.25
C ALA A 295 -6.85 54.32 -4.99
N LYS A 296 -7.60 55.43 -5.04
CA LYS A 296 -8.40 55.91 -3.90
C LYS A 296 -9.57 54.98 -3.63
N MET A 297 -10.31 54.60 -4.68
CA MET A 297 -11.41 53.67 -4.55
C MET A 297 -10.91 52.30 -4.02
N LEU A 298 -9.77 51.82 -4.53
CA LEU A 298 -9.18 50.56 -4.08
C LEU A 298 -8.77 50.63 -2.60
N PHE A 299 -8.12 51.71 -2.17
CA PHE A 299 -7.75 51.91 -0.76
C PHE A 299 -8.97 51.85 0.16
N TRP A 300 -10.06 52.55 -0.21
CA TRP A 300 -11.29 52.62 0.58
C TRP A 300 -12.06 51.29 0.61
N LEU A 301 -11.85 50.41 -0.38
CA LEU A 301 -12.41 49.06 -0.38
C LEU A 301 -11.64 48.12 0.54
N ILE A 302 -10.36 48.41 0.80
CA ILE A 302 -9.48 47.64 1.68
C ILE A 302 -9.60 48.13 3.13
N ASP A 303 -9.65 49.44 3.34
CA ASP A 303 -9.87 50.11 4.63
C ASP A 303 -11.34 49.96 5.08
N TYR A 304 -11.68 48.82 5.68
CA TYR A 304 -13.04 48.56 6.15
C TYR A 304 -13.36 49.21 7.51
N ASP A 305 -12.36 49.61 8.29
CA ASP A 305 -12.53 50.24 9.60
C ASP A 305 -12.58 51.78 9.52
N GLN A 306 -12.29 52.34 8.33
CA GLN A 306 -12.30 53.77 8.02
C GLN A 306 -11.31 54.57 8.85
N SER A 307 -10.21 53.94 9.24
CA SER A 307 -9.12 54.59 9.98
C SER A 307 -8.29 55.51 9.09
N ASN A 308 -8.43 55.43 7.75
CA ASN A 308 -7.58 56.04 6.73
C ASN A 308 -6.13 55.50 6.70
N GLU A 309 -5.89 54.40 7.38
CA GLU A 309 -4.64 53.65 7.39
C GLU A 309 -4.99 52.17 7.19
N VAL A 310 -4.21 51.45 6.39
CA VAL A 310 -4.48 50.04 6.10
C VAL A 310 -3.44 49.18 6.81
N ASN A 311 -3.87 48.33 7.74
CA ASN A 311 -2.99 47.35 8.35
C ASN A 311 -2.82 46.09 7.47
N ILE A 312 -1.89 45.22 7.86
CA ILE A 312 -1.60 43.97 7.12
C ILE A 312 -2.84 43.08 6.94
N ASP A 313 -3.68 42.98 7.96
CA ASP A 313 -4.83 42.07 7.95
C ASP A 313 -5.94 42.62 7.04
N GLU A 314 -6.14 43.93 7.04
CA GLU A 314 -6.97 44.68 6.08
C GLU A 314 -6.47 44.50 4.66
N PHE A 315 -5.18 44.72 4.42
CA PHE A 315 -4.58 44.58 3.11
C PHE A 315 -4.75 43.16 2.54
N LEU A 316 -4.40 42.14 3.32
CA LEU A 316 -4.51 40.73 2.91
C LEU A 316 -5.96 40.32 2.68
N THR A 317 -6.87 40.71 3.58
CA THR A 317 -8.29 40.33 3.50
C THR A 317 -9.01 41.07 2.38
N GLY A 318 -8.73 42.37 2.23
CA GLY A 318 -9.30 43.24 1.20
C GLY A 318 -8.89 42.79 -0.21
N CYS A 319 -7.60 42.61 -0.46
CA CYS A 319 -7.09 42.11 -1.73
C CYS A 319 -7.63 40.71 -2.07
N TYR A 320 -7.75 39.82 -1.08
CA TYR A 320 -8.28 38.47 -1.30
C TYR A 320 -9.77 38.48 -1.67
N LYS A 321 -10.57 39.33 -1.00
CA LYS A 321 -12.00 39.46 -1.25
C LYS A 321 -12.28 40.06 -2.63
N LEU A 322 -11.55 41.10 -3.02
CA LEU A 322 -11.69 41.76 -4.32
C LEU A 322 -11.31 40.84 -5.48
N GLN A 323 -10.29 40.00 -5.30
CA GLN A 323 -9.93 38.96 -6.27
C GLN A 323 -11.04 37.90 -6.43
N GLY A 324 -11.71 37.53 -5.33
CA GLY A 324 -12.83 36.60 -5.34
C GLY A 324 -14.05 37.13 -6.10
N GLU A 325 -14.39 38.41 -5.92
CA GLU A 325 -15.50 39.05 -6.63
C GLU A 325 -15.21 39.21 -8.13
N SER A 326 -13.97 39.57 -8.50
CA SER A 326 -13.52 39.60 -9.90
C SER A 326 -13.68 38.24 -10.59
N ARG A 327 -13.35 37.13 -9.93
CA ARG A 327 -13.57 35.76 -10.48
C ARG A 327 -15.04 35.39 -10.65
N SER A 328 -15.94 35.97 -9.86
CA SER A 328 -17.39 35.69 -9.93
C SER A 328 -18.12 36.48 -11.02
N LEU A 329 -17.55 37.60 -11.46
CA LEU A 329 -18.08 38.46 -12.53
C LEU A 329 -17.69 37.98 -13.93
N ASP A 330 -16.61 37.21 -14.06
CA ASP A 330 -16.10 36.62 -15.31
C ASP A 330 -16.68 35.22 -15.64
N MET A 331 -17.56 34.65 -14.79
CA MET A 331 -18.18 33.33 -14.99
C MET A 331 -19.59 33.38 -15.59
#